data_AF-A0A358AU41-F1
#
_entry.id   AF-A0A358AU41-F1
#
_cell.length_a   1.000
_cell.length_b   1.000
_cell.length_c   1.000
_cell.angle_alpha   90.00
_cell.angle_beta   90.00
_cell.angle_gamma   90.00
#
_symmetry.space_group_name_H-M   'P 1'
#
loop_
_entity.id
_entity.type
_entity.pdbx_description
1 polymer ?
#
loop_
_entity_poly.entity_id
_entity_poly.type
_entity_poly.pdbx_seq_one_letter_code
_entity_poly.pdbx_strand_id
1 'polypeptide(L)'
;AMVAALTTGTPLSEAPNELPPINVIYQTAEDGLADTIKPRLMSLGADCSRVMVIDETEHELTMRDKRLEIAIKKTGAKLLILDPIQAYLGGSIDMYRANEVRPVIKQISLMAERTGCAVIMIGHINKAQGMKSS
;
A
#
# COMPACT_ATOMS: atom_id res chain seq x y z
N ALA A 1 -3.77 11.89 6.05
CA ALA A 1 -3.00 13.13 5.83
C ALA A 1 -2.07 12.97 4.62
N MET A 2 -1.14 12.02 4.64
CA MET A 2 -0.18 11.82 3.54
C MET A 2 -0.83 11.58 2.16
N VAL A 3 -1.75 10.61 2.04
CA VAL A 3 -2.44 10.33 0.75
C VAL A 3 -3.16 11.58 0.25
N ALA A 4 -3.86 12.30 1.13
CA ALA A 4 -4.54 13.54 0.76
C ALA A 4 -3.56 14.57 0.17
N ALA A 5 -2.49 14.88 0.90
CA ALA A 5 -1.45 15.81 0.45
C ALA A 5 -0.83 15.43 -0.90
N LEU A 6 -0.53 14.14 -1.09
CA LEU A 6 0.05 13.63 -2.34
C LEU A 6 -0.93 13.72 -3.53
N THR A 7 -2.22 13.50 -3.29
CA THR A 7 -3.26 13.62 -4.33
C THR A 7 -3.61 15.07 -4.67
N THR A 8 -3.29 16.04 -3.80
CA THR A 8 -3.53 17.47 -4.04
C THR A 8 -2.27 18.27 -4.35
N GLY A 9 -1.09 17.65 -4.26
CA GLY A 9 0.20 18.33 -4.44
C GLY A 9 0.61 19.22 -3.25
N THR A 10 -0.12 19.13 -2.14
CA THR A 10 0.18 19.89 -0.92
C THR A 10 1.49 19.37 -0.32
N PRO A 11 2.41 20.25 0.13
CA PRO A 11 3.66 19.83 0.73
C PRO A 11 3.41 18.95 1.95
N LEU A 12 4.16 17.85 2.05
CA LEU A 12 4.27 17.13 3.32
C LEU A 12 5.06 18.00 4.31
N SER A 13 4.78 17.88 5.61
CA SER A 13 5.38 18.74 6.65
C SER A 13 6.92 18.78 6.67
N GLU A 14 7.58 17.83 5.99
CA GLU A 14 9.04 17.69 5.90
C GLU A 14 9.59 17.96 4.49
N ALA A 15 8.73 18.23 3.51
CA ALA A 15 9.11 18.50 2.13
C ALA A 15 8.93 19.99 1.80
N PRO A 16 9.99 20.70 1.36
CA PRO A 16 9.95 22.16 1.21
C PRO A 16 9.18 22.67 -0.02
N ASN A 17 8.82 21.79 -0.97
CA ASN A 17 8.24 22.19 -2.24
C ASN A 17 6.90 21.51 -2.52
N GLU A 18 5.99 22.26 -3.15
CA GLU A 18 4.83 21.69 -3.81
C GLU A 18 5.28 20.71 -4.89
N LEU A 19 4.67 19.52 -4.90
CA LEU A 19 4.90 18.50 -5.90
C LEU A 19 3.66 18.39 -6.78
N PRO A 20 3.81 18.05 -8.07
CA PRO A 20 2.65 17.74 -8.90
C PRO A 20 1.81 16.63 -8.24
N PRO A 21 0.47 16.77 -8.20
CA PRO A 21 -0.42 15.73 -7.72
C PRO A 21 -0.12 14.37 -8.33
N ILE A 22 -0.05 13.33 -7.52
CA ILE A 22 0.23 11.97 -7.97
C ILE A 22 -0.99 11.05 -7.84
N ASN A 23 -0.99 10.00 -8.65
CA ASN A 23 -1.94 8.90 -8.52
C ASN A 23 -1.42 7.90 -7.48
N VAL A 24 -2.34 7.37 -6.69
CA VAL A 24 -2.10 6.44 -5.58
C VAL A 24 -2.95 5.19 -5.79
N ILE A 25 -2.34 4.01 -5.69
CA ILE A 25 -3.08 2.77 -5.52
C ILE A 25 -3.11 2.46 -4.03
N TYR A 26 -4.30 2.36 -3.45
CA TYR A 26 -4.51 2.04 -2.03
C TYR A 26 -5.26 0.72 -1.94
N GLN A 27 -4.56 -0.37 -1.62
CA GLN A 27 -5.19 -1.66 -1.39
C GLN A 27 -5.30 -1.92 0.11
N THR A 28 -6.53 -2.16 0.60
CA THR A 28 -6.75 -2.58 1.99
C THR A 28 -7.66 -3.79 2.10
N ALA A 29 -7.34 -4.68 3.03
CA ALA A 29 -8.13 -5.84 3.40
C ALA A 29 -8.75 -5.72 4.81
N GLU A 30 -8.54 -4.58 5.48
CA GLU A 30 -8.99 -4.35 6.86
C GLU A 30 -10.20 -3.43 6.93
N ASP A 31 -10.03 -2.23 6.36
CA ASP A 31 -11.05 -1.20 6.36
C ASP A 31 -11.80 -1.24 5.03
N GLY A 32 -13.12 -1.14 5.10
CA GLY A 32 -13.94 -1.06 3.91
C GLY A 32 -13.61 0.20 3.08
N LEU A 33 -13.33 -0.01 1.79
CA LEU A 33 -12.88 1.05 0.89
C LEU A 33 -13.93 2.17 0.71
N ALA A 34 -15.20 1.78 0.60
CA ALA A 34 -16.30 2.69 0.29
C ALA A 34 -16.86 3.41 1.53
N ASP A 35 -16.85 2.73 2.67
CA ASP A 35 -17.49 3.10 3.93
C ASP A 35 -16.51 3.68 4.96
N THR A 36 -15.23 3.34 4.90
CA THR A 36 -14.21 3.83 5.85
C THR A 36 -13.11 4.66 5.17
N ILE A 37 -12.39 4.07 4.21
CA ILE A 37 -11.20 4.73 3.63
C ILE A 37 -11.58 5.96 2.82
N LYS A 38 -12.52 5.83 1.87
CA LYS A 38 -12.92 6.93 1.00
C LYS A 38 -13.48 8.12 1.79
N PRO A 39 -14.43 7.96 2.74
CA PRO A 39 -14.92 9.09 3.54
C PRO A 39 -13.80 9.78 4.34
N ARG A 40 -12.86 9.01 4.89
CA ARG A 40 -11.72 9.56 5.65
C ARG A 40 -10.73 10.32 4.77
N LEU A 41 -10.49 9.85 3.54
CA LEU A 41 -9.69 10.57 2.57
C LEU A 41 -10.38 11.88 2.15
N MET A 42 -11.69 11.84 1.89
CA MET A 42 -12.48 13.03 1.57
C MET A 42 -12.48 14.06 2.70
N SER A 43 -12.65 13.63 3.96
CA SER A 43 -12.63 14.55 5.11
C SER A 43 -11.28 15.22 5.31
N LEU A 44 -10.21 14.62 4.79
CA LEU A 44 -8.84 15.15 4.80
C LEU A 44 -8.51 15.96 3.54
N GLY A 45 -9.47 16.16 2.63
CA GLY A 45 -9.29 16.94 1.41
C GLY A 45 -8.58 16.21 0.29
N ALA A 46 -8.52 14.88 0.30
CA ALA A 46 -7.89 14.11 -0.77
C ALA A 46 -8.65 14.25 -2.10
N ASP A 47 -7.92 14.35 -3.21
CA ASP A 47 -8.49 14.15 -4.55
C ASP A 47 -8.69 12.65 -4.79
N CYS A 48 -9.89 12.16 -4.44
CA CYS A 48 -10.24 10.76 -4.56
C CYS A 48 -10.31 10.26 -6.02
N SER A 49 -10.30 11.16 -7.03
CA SER A 49 -10.19 10.73 -8.44
C SER A 49 -8.80 10.17 -8.78
N ARG A 50 -7.81 10.45 -7.93
CA ARG A 50 -6.41 9.98 -8.04
C ARG A 50 -6.11 8.81 -7.12
N VAL A 51 -7.10 8.32 -6.37
CA VAL A 51 -6.97 7.15 -5.51
C VAL A 51 -7.69 5.99 -6.15
N MET A 52 -6.94 4.93 -6.44
CA MET A 52 -7.41 3.76 -7.16
C MET A 52 -7.23 2.51 -6.31
N VAL A 53 -8.01 1.49 -6.61
CA VAL A 53 -7.96 0.17 -5.97
C VAL A 53 -7.87 -0.88 -7.06
N ILE A 54 -7.23 -2.00 -6.78
CA ILE A 54 -7.23 -3.14 -7.69
C ILE A 54 -8.38 -4.06 -7.29
N ASP A 55 -9.18 -4.43 -8.29
CA ASP A 55 -10.27 -5.37 -8.08
C ASP A 55 -9.71 -6.77 -7.78
N GLU A 56 -10.11 -7.29 -6.62
CA GLU A 56 -9.75 -8.60 -6.09
C GLU A 56 -10.97 -9.49 -5.81
N THR A 57 -12.15 -9.12 -6.31
CA THR A 57 -13.41 -9.86 -6.10
C THR A 57 -13.36 -11.29 -6.63
N GLU A 58 -12.79 -11.48 -7.83
CA GLU A 58 -12.66 -12.80 -8.47
C GLU A 58 -11.39 -13.54 -8.03
N HIS A 59 -10.31 -12.81 -7.78
CA HIS A 59 -9.00 -13.36 -7.45
C HIS A 59 -8.28 -12.47 -6.44
N GLU A 60 -7.92 -13.06 -5.30
CA GLU A 60 -7.10 -12.44 -4.26
C GLU A 60 -5.86 -11.79 -4.86
N LEU A 61 -5.54 -10.59 -4.42
CA LEU A 61 -4.32 -9.91 -4.82
C LEU A 61 -3.16 -10.33 -3.92
N THR A 62 -2.02 -10.65 -4.52
CA THR A 62 -0.78 -10.90 -3.76
C THR A 62 0.34 -10.04 -4.29
N MET A 63 1.40 -9.89 -3.50
CA MET A 63 2.63 -9.16 -3.89
C MET A 63 3.36 -9.77 -5.09
N ARG A 64 3.04 -11.01 -5.47
CA ARG A 64 3.58 -11.67 -6.66
C ARG A 64 2.73 -11.45 -7.89
N ASP A 65 1.56 -10.83 -7.74
CA ASP A 65 0.61 -10.65 -8.81
C ASP A 65 1.08 -9.56 -9.80
N LYS A 66 1.10 -9.91 -11.08
CA LYS A 66 1.45 -9.00 -12.17
C LYS A 66 0.45 -7.84 -12.31
N ARG A 67 -0.78 -7.99 -11.80
CA ARG A 67 -1.80 -6.94 -11.75
C ARG A 67 -1.29 -5.68 -11.05
N LEU A 68 -0.40 -5.79 -10.06
CA LEU A 68 0.23 -4.64 -9.40
C LEU A 68 1.01 -3.77 -10.39
N GLU A 69 1.96 -4.37 -11.12
CA GLU A 69 2.79 -3.64 -12.08
C GLU A 69 1.95 -3.11 -13.26
N ILE A 70 0.96 -3.89 -13.72
CA ILE A 70 0.03 -3.47 -14.77
C ILE A 70 -0.78 -2.25 -14.32
N ALA A 71 -1.34 -2.28 -13.11
CA ALA A 71 -2.13 -1.18 -12.57
C ALA A 71 -1.27 0.07 -12.39
N ILE A 72 -0.07 -0.04 -11.83
CA ILE A 72 0.87 1.08 -11.68
C ILE A 72 1.17 1.74 -13.03
N LYS A 73 1.48 0.94 -14.07
CA LYS A 73 1.77 1.47 -15.41
C LYS A 73 0.55 2.11 -16.07
N LYS A 74 -0.63 1.47 -15.98
CA LYS A 74 -1.87 1.98 -16.58
C LYS A 74 -2.33 3.29 -15.96
N THR A 75 -2.17 3.41 -14.64
CA THR A 75 -2.63 4.57 -13.88
C THR A 75 -1.59 5.66 -13.77
N GLY A 76 -0.31 5.36 -14.03
CA GLY A 76 0.79 6.26 -13.74
C GLY A 76 1.00 6.49 -12.24
N ALA A 77 0.52 5.58 -11.38
CA ALA A 77 0.64 5.70 -9.93
C ALA A 77 2.10 5.83 -9.50
N LYS A 78 2.36 6.72 -8.55
CA LYS A 78 3.67 6.94 -7.94
C LYS A 78 3.75 6.44 -6.51
N LEU A 79 2.63 5.98 -5.97
CA LEU A 79 2.53 5.35 -4.66
C LEU A 79 1.60 4.15 -4.71
N LEU A 80 2.05 3.02 -4.17
CA LEU A 80 1.26 1.85 -3.84
C LEU A 80 1.24 1.68 -2.32
N ILE A 81 0.06 1.55 -1.73
CA ILE A 81 -0.14 1.22 -0.31
C ILE A 81 -0.76 -0.17 -0.23
N LEU A 82 -0.15 -1.05 0.58
CA LEU A 82 -0.66 -2.38 0.91
C LEU A 82 -0.92 -2.46 2.42
N ASP A 83 -2.20 -2.59 2.79
CA ASP A 83 -2.65 -2.53 4.17
C ASP A 83 -3.60 -3.71 4.54
N PRO A 84 -3.22 -4.65 5.40
CA PRO A 84 -1.92 -4.86 5.98
C PRO A 84 -1.04 -5.72 5.06
N ILE A 85 0.27 -5.74 5.27
CA ILE A 85 1.24 -6.55 4.51
C ILE A 85 0.83 -8.03 4.49
N GLN A 86 0.29 -8.54 5.60
CA GLN A 86 -0.12 -9.93 5.78
C GLN A 86 -1.14 -10.39 4.74
N ALA A 87 -2.09 -9.53 4.39
CA ALA A 87 -3.16 -9.87 3.44
C ALA A 87 -2.61 -10.15 2.03
N TYR A 88 -1.43 -9.60 1.69
CA TYR A 88 -0.88 -9.68 0.34
C TYR A 88 0.37 -10.57 0.22
N LEU A 89 0.84 -11.19 1.31
CA LEU A 89 1.96 -12.14 1.23
C LEU A 89 1.59 -13.38 0.39
N GLY A 90 0.33 -13.80 0.46
CA GLY A 90 -0.20 -15.03 -0.15
C GLY A 90 -0.37 -16.14 0.90
N GLY A 91 -1.42 -16.96 0.74
CA GLY A 91 -1.91 -17.87 1.79
C GLY A 91 -0.96 -18.99 2.26
N SER A 92 0.18 -19.18 1.59
CA SER A 92 1.16 -20.22 1.95
C SER A 92 2.43 -19.67 2.63
N ILE A 93 2.48 -18.38 2.96
CA ILE A 93 3.70 -17.72 3.45
C ILE A 93 3.58 -17.42 4.94
N ASP A 94 4.53 -17.93 5.72
CA ASP A 94 4.66 -17.60 7.13
C ASP A 94 5.41 -16.27 7.31
N MET A 95 4.69 -15.26 7.81
CA MET A 95 5.23 -13.91 8.03
C MET A 95 6.37 -13.84 9.06
N TYR A 96 6.50 -14.84 9.93
CA TYR A 96 7.58 -14.94 10.93
C TYR A 96 8.84 -15.58 10.36
N ARG A 97 8.75 -16.19 9.18
CA ARG A 97 9.88 -16.87 8.53
C ARG A 97 10.51 -15.95 7.51
N ALA A 98 11.61 -15.32 7.92
CA ALA A 98 12.34 -14.37 7.09
C ALA A 98 12.75 -14.94 5.72
N ASN A 99 13.04 -16.23 5.62
CA ASN A 99 13.37 -16.90 4.36
C ASN A 99 12.18 -17.00 3.38
N GLU A 100 10.94 -16.96 3.87
CA GLU A 100 9.74 -16.99 3.04
C GLU A 100 9.28 -15.57 2.64
N VAL A 101 9.43 -14.60 3.55
CA VAL A 101 9.03 -13.20 3.33
C VAL A 101 10.02 -12.46 2.42
N ARG A 102 11.34 -12.64 2.61
CA ARG A 102 12.38 -11.91 1.85
C ARG A 102 12.23 -12.02 0.33
N PRO A 103 11.95 -13.20 -0.27
CA PRO A 103 11.72 -13.31 -1.71
C PRO A 103 10.53 -12.47 -2.20
N VAL A 104 9.46 -12.39 -1.41
CA VAL A 104 8.26 -11.62 -1.75
C VAL A 104 8.56 -10.12 -1.74
N ILE A 105 9.19 -9.64 -0.67
CA ILE A 105 9.58 -8.22 -0.56
C ILE A 105 10.53 -7.86 -1.71
N LYS A 106 11.50 -8.72 -2.05
CA LYS A 106 12.42 -8.48 -3.18
C LYS A 106 11.68 -8.31 -4.50
N GLN A 107 10.62 -9.09 -4.77
CA GLN A 107 9.82 -8.92 -5.99
C GLN A 107 9.14 -7.56 -6.04
N ILE A 108 8.58 -7.10 -4.92
CA ILE A 108 7.98 -5.77 -4.79
C ILE A 108 9.04 -4.68 -4.99
N SER A 109 10.22 -4.80 -4.38
CA SER A 109 11.32 -3.85 -4.57
C SER A 109 11.73 -3.73 -6.03
N LEU A 110 11.89 -4.86 -6.73
CA LEU A 110 12.24 -4.84 -8.15
C LEU A 110 11.12 -4.22 -9.01
N MET A 111 9.85 -4.43 -8.64
CA MET A 111 8.71 -3.79 -9.32
C MET A 111 8.71 -2.28 -9.09
N ALA A 112 8.95 -1.84 -7.85
CA ALA A 112 9.07 -0.43 -7.49
C ALA A 112 10.19 0.26 -8.29
N GLU A 113 11.37 -0.37 -8.41
CA GLU A 113 12.49 0.11 -9.22
C GLU A 113 12.12 0.24 -10.71
N ARG A 114 11.50 -0.78 -11.30
CA ARG A 114 11.10 -0.75 -12.72
C ARG A 114 10.05 0.32 -13.04
N THR A 115 9.19 0.65 -12.08
CA THR A 115 8.05 1.56 -12.29
C THR A 115 8.31 2.98 -11.77
N GLY A 116 9.33 3.17 -10.93
CA GLY A 116 9.52 4.39 -10.16
C GLY A 116 8.38 4.67 -9.19
N CYS A 117 7.68 3.63 -8.72
CA CYS A 117 6.57 3.72 -7.78
C CYS A 117 7.08 3.46 -6.36
N ALA A 118 6.80 4.37 -5.43
CA ALA A 118 7.05 4.13 -4.01
C ALA A 118 6.05 3.09 -3.48
N VAL A 119 6.49 2.20 -2.59
CA VAL A 119 5.61 1.19 -1.98
C VAL A 119 5.65 1.34 -0.47
N ILE A 120 4.48 1.50 0.13
CA ILE A 120 4.28 1.52 1.58
C ILE A 120 3.51 0.27 1.97
N MET A 121 4.05 -0.50 2.91
CA MET A 121 3.43 -1.69 3.45
C MET A 121 3.13 -1.44 4.92
N ILE A 122 1.88 -1.61 5.32
CA ILE A 122 1.46 -1.41 6.72
C ILE A 122 1.48 -2.76 7.42
N GLY A 123 2.29 -2.88 8.47
CA GLY A 123 2.49 -4.16 9.15
C GLY A 123 1.86 -4.16 10.53
N HIS A 124 1.04 -5.18 10.81
CA HIS A 124 0.59 -5.47 12.17
C HIS A 124 1.61 -6.33 12.91
N ILE A 125 2.34 -5.72 13.85
CA ILE A 125 3.24 -6.46 14.73
C ILE A 125 2.40 -7.00 15.88
N ASN A 126 2.17 -8.32 15.89
CA ASN A 126 1.59 -8.96 17.07
C ASN A 126 2.50 -8.70 18.27
N LYS A 127 1.93 -8.15 19.34
CA LYS A 127 2.59 -7.97 20.62
C LYS A 127 3.10 -9.34 21.08
N ALA A 128 4.42 -9.49 21.29
CA ALA A 128 4.96 -10.69 21.91
C ALA A 128 4.29 -10.88 23.27
N GLN A 129 3.37 -11.85 23.38
CA GLN A 129 2.80 -12.20 24.68
C GLN A 129 3.87 -12.90 25.51
N GLY A 130 4.42 -12.17 26.47
CA GLY A 130 4.88 -12.70 27.75
C GLY A 130 6.17 -13.51 27.76
N MET A 131 7.32 -12.85 27.68
CA MET A 131 8.42 -13.23 28.58
C MET A 131 8.06 -12.69 29.96
N LYS A 132 7.41 -13.53 30.78
CA LYS A 132 7.44 -13.34 32.23
C LYS A 132 8.90 -13.52 32.66
N SER A 133 9.52 -12.46 33.13
CA SER A 133 10.74 -12.56 33.92
C SER A 133 10.36 -13.21 35.25
N SER A 134 10.90 -14.40 35.49
CA SER A 134 11.03 -14.97 36.84
C SER A 134 12.22 -14.35 37.56
#